data_AF-W4K8A9-F1
#
_entry.id   AF-W4K8A9-F1
#
_cell.length_a   1.000
_cell.length_b   1.000
_cell.length_c   1.000
_cell.angle_alpha   90.00
_cell.angle_beta   90.00
_cell.angle_gamma   90.00
#
_symmetry.space_group_name_H-M   'P 1'
#
loop_
_entity.id
_entity.type
_entity.pdbx_description
1 polymer ?
#
loop_
_entity_poly.entity_id
_entity_poly.type
_entity_poly.pdbx_seq_one_letter_code
_entity_poly.pdbx_strand_id
1 'polypeptide(L)' 'SLDSCPVEVIRRLFNRSWRFMDAYRMGLTGKAAEWAVRKQKSHRRAGPRTIMSVDAMLHQHNTNASEI' A
#
# COMPACT_ATOMS: atom_id res chain seq x y z
N SER A 1 -3.13 -30.56 1.24
CA SER A 1 -2.33 -30.49 2.47
C SER A 1 -1.74 -29.09 2.60
N LEU A 2 -1.35 -28.63 3.78
CA LEU A 2 -0.50 -27.42 3.92
C LEU A 2 0.81 -27.57 3.14
N ASP A 3 1.29 -28.81 3.00
CA ASP A 3 2.48 -29.17 2.19
C ASP A 3 2.29 -28.95 0.68
N SER A 4 1.04 -28.75 0.23
CA SER A 4 0.72 -28.51 -1.18
C SER A 4 0.94 -27.04 -1.58
N CYS A 5 1.14 -26.13 -0.62
CA CYS A 5 1.38 -24.73 -0.87
C CYS A 5 2.90 -24.46 -0.91
N PRO A 6 3.46 -24.03 -2.05
CA PRO A 6 4.87 -23.70 -2.12
C PRO A 6 5.24 -22.63 -1.09
N VAL A 7 6.41 -22.79 -0.47
CA VAL A 7 6.93 -21.86 0.54
C VAL A 7 7.01 -20.43 -0.02
N GLU A 8 7.27 -20.27 -1.31
CA GLU A 8 7.28 -18.98 -2.01
C GLU A 8 5.92 -18.28 -1.97
N VAL A 9 4.82 -19.03 -2.09
CA VAL A 9 3.46 -18.48 -2.05
C VAL A 9 3.16 -17.95 -0.65
N ILE A 10 3.49 -18.73 0.37
CA ILE A 10 3.35 -18.34 1.78
C ILE A 10 4.14 -17.05 2.03
N ARG A 11 5.41 -17.01 1.63
CA ARG A 11 6.28 -15.84 1.82
C ARG A 11 5.75 -14.61 1.09
N ARG A 12 5.29 -14.76 -0.16
CA ARG A 12 4.69 -13.65 -0.94
C ARG A 12 3.43 -13.11 -0.27
N LEU A 13 2.57 -13.99 0.25
CA LEU A 13 1.34 -13.59 0.96
C LEU A 13 1.69 -12.77 2.20
N PHE A 14 2.53 -13.29 3.10
CA PHE A 14 2.92 -12.59 4.31
C PHE A 14 3.60 -11.24 4.02
N ASN A 15 4.50 -11.21 3.04
CA ASN A 15 5.17 -9.97 2.63
C ASN A 15 4.18 -8.94 2.06
N ARG A 16 3.20 -9.38 1.26
CA ARG A 16 2.15 -8.49 0.74
C ARG A 16 1.28 -7.94 1.87
N SER A 17 0.81 -8.82 2.76
CA SER A 17 -0.01 -8.43 3.91
C SER A 17 0.71 -7.44 4.83
N TRP A 18 2.00 -7.66 5.09
CA TRP A 18 2.81 -6.75 5.90
C TRP A 18 2.86 -5.34 5.32
N ARG A 19 2.99 -5.22 3.99
CA ARG A 19 3.06 -3.92 3.30
C ARG A 19 1.73 -3.17 3.35
N PHE A 20 0.61 -3.88 3.23
CA PHE A 20 -0.71 -3.29 3.46
C PHE A 20 -0.89 -2.84 4.91
N MET A 21 -0.47 -3.65 5.89
CA MET A 21 -0.53 -3.27 7.30
C MET A 21 0.33 -2.04 7.61
N ASP A 22 1.50 -1.88 6.98
CA ASP A 22 2.33 -0.67 7.08
C ASP A 22 1.58 0.55 6.52
N ALA A 23 0.96 0.43 5.34
CA ALA A 23 0.16 1.51 4.75
C ALA A 23 -1.03 1.91 5.64
N TYR A 24 -1.76 0.94 6.21
CA TYR A 24 -2.87 1.19 7.12
C TYR A 24 -2.44 1.88 8.42
N ARG A 25 -1.31 1.44 9.02
CA ARG A 25 -0.75 2.09 10.22
C ARG A 25 -0.38 3.55 9.98
N MET A 26 -0.17 3.94 8.73
CA MET A 26 0.15 5.30 8.34
C MET A 26 -1.08 6.07 7.83
N GLY A 27 -2.29 5.54 8.02
CA GLY A 27 -3.55 6.21 7.71
C GLY A 27 -4.03 6.07 6.26
N LEU A 28 -3.30 5.38 5.39
CA LEU A 28 -3.72 5.17 4.01
C LEU A 28 -4.77 4.07 3.93
N THR A 29 -5.83 4.27 3.14
CA THR A 29 -6.90 3.26 2.95
C THR A 29 -7.26 3.11 1.47
N GLY A 30 -7.97 2.03 1.11
CA GLY A 30 -8.47 1.80 -0.25
C GLY A 30 -7.39 1.93 -1.35
N LYS A 31 -7.70 2.72 -2.38
CA LYS A 31 -6.80 2.97 -3.53
C LYS A 31 -5.47 3.63 -3.13
N ALA A 32 -5.46 4.40 -2.03
CA ALA A 32 -4.25 5.01 -1.47
C ALA A 32 -3.24 3.96 -1.02
N ALA A 33 -3.74 3.01 -0.22
CA ALA A 33 -2.93 1.93 0.33
C ALA A 33 -2.43 1.02 -0.80
N GLU A 34 -3.30 0.69 -1.76
CA GLU A 34 -2.91 -0.10 -2.93
C GLU A 34 -1.80 0.58 -3.74
N TRP A 35 -1.94 1.87 -4.04
CA TRP A 35 -0.93 2.62 -4.77
C TRP A 35 0.39 2.67 -4.01
N ALA A 36 0.35 2.96 -2.70
CA ALA A 36 1.54 3.01 -1.86
C ALA A 36 2.27 1.66 -1.81
N VAL A 37 1.53 0.56 -1.63
CA VAL A 37 2.09 -0.79 -1.67
C VAL A 37 2.72 -1.10 -3.02
N ARG A 38 2.10 -0.70 -4.13
CA ARG A 38 2.61 -0.93 -5.49
C ARG A 38 3.84 -0.07 -5.81
N LYS A 39 3.91 1.16 -5.29
CA LYS A 39 5.06 2.07 -5.51
C LYS A 39 6.23 1.81 -4.59
N GLN A 40 5.98 1.24 -3.42
CA GLN A 40 7.05 0.81 -2.53
C GLN A 40 7.93 -0.22 -3.26
N LYS A 41 9.24 0.04 -3.36
CA LYS A 41 10.23 -0.92 -3.89
C LYS A 41 11.17 -1.43 -2.80
N SER A 42 10.98 -0.95 -1.57
CA SER A 42 11.82 -1.25 -0.40
C SER A 42 11.31 -2.46 0.37
N HIS A 43 12.26 -3.19 0.98
CA HIS A 43 12.02 -4.33 1.85
C HIS A 43 11.38 -3.98 3.20
N ARG A 44 11.45 -2.71 3.63
CA ARG A 44 11.21 -2.38 5.05
C ARG A 44 9.95 -1.57 5.31
N ARG A 45 9.77 -0.37 4.73
CA ARG A 45 8.59 0.49 4.98
C ARG A 45 8.33 1.49 3.85
N ALA A 46 7.09 1.98 3.74
CA ALA A 46 6.82 3.18 2.97
C ALA A 46 7.40 4.37 3.73
N GLY A 47 8.28 5.16 3.09
CA GLY A 47 8.85 6.33 3.75
C GLY A 47 7.82 7.45 3.91
N PRO A 48 7.95 8.34 4.90
CA PRO A 48 7.04 9.47 5.10
C PRO A 48 6.80 10.29 3.83
N ARG A 49 7.83 10.48 3.00
CA ARG A 49 7.75 11.17 1.71
C ARG A 49 6.83 10.49 0.70
N THR A 50 6.83 9.16 0.65
CA THR A 50 5.92 8.40 -0.24
C THR A 50 4.48 8.61 0.19
N ILE A 51 4.24 8.65 1.50
CA ILE A 51 2.91 8.78 2.08
C ILE A 51 2.32 10.16 1.85
N MET A 52 3.11 11.23 2.08
CA MET A 52 2.68 12.60 1.77
C MET A 52 2.35 12.78 0.27
N SER A 53 3.12 12.13 -0.61
CA SER A 53 2.84 12.17 -2.05
C SER A 53 1.53 11.44 -2.40
N VAL A 54 1.22 10.32 -1.73
CA VAL A 54 -0.04 9.58 -1.97
C VAL A 54 -1.23 10.41 -1.49
N ASP A 55 -1.12 10.94 -0.29
CA ASP A 55 -2.17 11.72 0.36
C ASP A 55 -2.51 12.99 -0.44
N ALA A 56 -1.48 13.72 -0.87
CA ALA A 56 -1.62 14.91 -1.71
C ALA A 56 -2.26 14.60 -3.08
N MET A 57 -1.87 13.49 -3.74
CA MET A 57 -2.48 13.09 -5.02
C MET A 57 -3.97 12.74 -4.88
N LEU A 58 -4.38 12.15 -3.74
CA LEU A 58 -5.78 11.81 -3.50
C LEU A 58 -6.62 13.04 -3.19
N HIS A 59 -6.08 13.97 -2.41
CA HIS A 59 -6.76 15.23 -2.09
C HIS A 59 -6.96 16.07 -3.35
N GLN A 60 -5.95 16.17 -4.22
CA GLN A 60 -6.05 16.86 -5.51
C GLN A 60 -7.13 16.25 -6.42
N HIS A 61 -7.22 14.92 -6.51
CA HIS A 61 -8.25 14.27 -7.33
C HIS A 61 -9.66 14.47 -6.76
N ASN A 62 -9.81 14.52 -5.43
CA ASN A 62 -11.12 14.73 -4.80
C ASN A 62 -11.62 16.17 -4.94
N THR A 63 -10.73 17.16 -4.80
CA THR A 63 -11.09 18.59 -4.99
C THR A 63 -11.53 18.87 -6.42
N ASN A 64 -10.85 18.27 -7.41
CA ASN A 64 -11.17 18.44 -8.82
C ASN A 64 -12.49 17.76 -9.23
N ALA A 65 -12.96 16.78 -8.45
CA ALA A 65 -14.24 16.10 -8.69
C ALA A 65 -15.43 16.83 -8.06
N SER A 66 -15.19 17.73 -7.09
CA SER A 66 -16.21 18.58 -6.46
C SER A 66 -16.40 19.94 -7.13
N GLU A 67 -15.58 20.27 -8.13
CA GLU A 67 -15.66 21.51 -8.92
C GLU A 67 -16.30 21.31 -10.31
N ILE A 68 -16.94 20.15 -10.56
CA ILE A 68 -17.73 19.85 -11.77
C ILE A 68 -19.18 19.59 -11.40
#